data_AF-A0A182PB15-F1
#
_entry.id   AF-A0A182PB15-F1
#
_cell.length_a   1.000
_cell.length_b   1.000
_cell.length_c   1.000
_cell.angle_alpha   90.00
_cell.angle_beta   90.00
_cell.angle_gamma   90.00
#
_symmetry.space_group_name_H-M   'P 1'
#
loop_
_entity.id
_entity.type
_entity.pdbx_description
1 polymer ?
#
loop_
_entity_poly.entity_id
_entity_poly.type
_entity_poly.pdbx_seq_one_letter_code
_entity_poly.pdbx_strand_id
1 'polypeptide(L)'
;MTGKFVSACKEELKVRNCGFAHLPAEEFVKSQWQTRTKSIFFLLYRLALAIFFTGVVINSVVVAVERGEFGKYFIYLTHWGILLCMVTSIKGAILVMIWYFHPEYA
;
A
#
# COMPACT_ATOMS: atom_id res chain seq x y z
N MET A 1 35.33 7.12 7.65
CA MET A 1 33.90 7.15 7.24
C MET A 1 33.24 5.77 7.33
N THR A 2 34.00 4.67 7.24
CA THR A 2 33.53 3.27 7.25
C THR A 2 32.97 2.79 8.61
N GLY A 3 33.54 3.26 9.73
CA GLY A 3 33.16 2.77 11.07
C GLY A 3 31.73 3.12 11.50
N LYS A 4 31.20 4.29 11.08
CA LYS A 4 29.82 4.69 11.40
C LYS A 4 28.79 3.82 10.67
N PHE A 5 29.06 3.49 9.40
CA PHE A 5 28.20 2.61 8.61
C PHE A 5 28.17 1.19 9.18
N VAL A 6 29.34 0.63 9.54
CA VAL A 6 29.43 -0.70 10.14
C VAL A 6 28.74 -0.74 11.51
N SER A 7 28.87 0.33 12.31
CA SER A 7 28.17 0.45 13.59
C SER A 7 26.65 0.49 13.40
N ALA A 8 26.16 1.26 12.43
CA ALA A 8 24.73 1.36 12.13
C ALA A 8 24.17 0.02 11.63
N CYS A 9 24.87 -0.65 10.70
CA CYS A 9 24.46 -1.99 10.24
C CYS A 9 24.43 -3.00 11.39
N LYS A 10 25.44 -2.99 12.28
CA LYS A 10 25.48 -3.88 13.46
C LYS A 10 24.37 -3.60 14.46
N GLU A 11 23.90 -2.35 14.52
CA GLU A 11 22.81 -1.94 15.39
C GLU A 11 21.44 -2.41 14.86
N GLU A 12 21.23 -2.34 13.56
CA GLU A 12 20.01 -2.83 12.90
C GLU A 12 19.95 -4.37 12.81
N LEU A 13 21.09 -5.06 12.62
CA LEU A 13 21.18 -6.53 12.55
C LEU A 13 21.12 -7.25 13.92
N LYS A 14 20.67 -6.57 14.98
CA LYS A 14 20.45 -7.21 16.27
C LYS A 14 19.24 -8.15 16.17
N VAL A 15 19.36 -9.37 16.71
CA VAL A 15 18.27 -10.37 16.77
C VAL A 15 16.98 -9.80 17.39
N ARG A 16 17.11 -8.81 18.29
CA ARG A 16 15.98 -8.05 18.85
C ARG A 16 15.17 -7.29 17.80
N ASN A 17 15.83 -6.73 16.77
CA ASN A 17 15.19 -6.08 15.62
C ASN A 17 14.72 -7.10 14.56
N CYS A 18 15.21 -8.34 14.60
CA CYS A 18 14.65 -9.44 13.82
C CYS A 18 13.36 -10.02 14.41
N GLY A 19 12.85 -9.46 15.51
CA GLY A 19 11.52 -9.80 16.01
C GLY A 19 10.45 -9.29 15.05
N PHE A 20 9.40 -10.08 14.82
CA PHE A 20 8.12 -9.62 14.26
C PHE A 20 7.39 -8.66 15.22
N ALA A 21 8.13 -7.76 15.88
CA ALA A 21 7.59 -6.66 16.65
C ALA A 21 6.87 -5.78 15.64
N HIS A 22 5.55 -5.92 15.64
CA HIS A 22 4.66 -5.23 14.75
C HIS A 22 4.64 -3.78 15.21
N LEU A 23 4.92 -2.87 14.28
CA LEU A 23 4.65 -1.46 14.49
C LEU A 23 3.17 -1.34 14.90
N PRO A 24 2.84 -0.43 15.83
CA PRO A 24 1.45 -0.22 16.21
C PRO A 24 0.64 0.04 14.94
N ALA A 25 -0.55 -0.56 14.84
CA ALA A 25 -1.40 -0.51 13.64
C ALA A 25 -1.60 0.93 13.13
N GLU A 26 -1.56 1.90 14.05
CA GLU A 26 -1.62 3.34 13.83
C GLU A 26 -0.52 3.91 12.92
N GLU A 27 0.69 3.34 12.93
CA GLU A 27 1.78 3.81 12.08
C GLU A 27 1.58 3.43 10.61
N PHE A 28 0.87 2.33 10.32
CA PHE A 28 0.55 1.97 8.94
C PHE A 28 -0.46 2.93 8.29
N VAL A 29 -1.21 3.66 9.11
CA VAL A 29 -2.27 4.58 8.68
C VAL A 29 -1.80 6.03 8.62
N LYS A 30 -0.65 6.34 9.22
CA LYS A 30 -0.02 7.66 9.17
C LYS A 30 1.03 7.70 8.05
N SER A 31 0.89 8.64 7.14
CA SER A 31 2.00 8.96 6.23
C SER A 31 3.16 9.55 7.03
N GLN A 32 4.39 9.20 6.69
CA GLN A 32 5.60 9.86 7.22
C GLN A 32 5.60 11.38 6.93
N TRP A 33 4.79 11.83 5.96
CA TRP A 33 4.60 13.22 5.58
C TRP A 33 3.49 13.94 6.36
N GLN A 34 2.76 13.26 7.25
CA GLN A 34 1.70 13.88 8.05
C GLN A 34 2.26 14.50 9.33
N THR A 35 2.15 15.82 9.45
CA THR A 35 2.46 16.55 10.70
C THR A 35 1.31 16.53 11.71
N ARG A 36 0.07 16.30 11.24
CA ARG A 36 -1.14 16.16 12.08
C ARG A 36 -1.66 14.72 12.03
N THR A 37 -2.24 14.28 13.15
CA THR A 37 -2.88 12.97 13.30
C THR A 37 -3.90 12.73 12.18
N LYS A 38 -4.85 13.64 11.94
CA LYS A 38 -5.87 13.49 10.88
C LYS A 38 -5.59 14.40 9.68
N SER A 39 -5.44 13.81 8.48
CA SER A 39 -5.29 14.55 7.21
C SER A 39 -6.27 14.05 6.16
N ILE A 40 -7.24 14.90 5.80
CA ILE A 40 -8.20 14.65 4.71
C ILE A 40 -7.47 14.51 3.37
N PHE A 41 -6.37 15.27 3.16
CA PHE A 41 -5.58 15.19 1.93
C PHE A 41 -4.97 13.80 1.73
N PHE A 42 -4.55 13.13 2.81
CA PHE A 42 -4.02 11.77 2.72
C PHE A 42 -5.11 10.75 2.38
N LEU A 43 -6.31 10.89 2.95
CA LEU A 43 -7.47 10.07 2.60
C LEU A 43 -7.85 10.23 1.11
N LEU A 44 -7.94 11.48 0.62
CA LEU A 44 -8.24 11.77 -0.78
C LEU A 44 -7.19 11.20 -1.73
N TYR A 45 -5.91 11.33 -1.39
CA TYR A 45 -4.81 10.73 -2.16
C TYR A 45 -4.94 9.20 -2.26
N ARG A 46 -5.19 8.53 -1.14
CA ARG A 46 -5.36 7.06 -1.11
C ARG A 46 -6.58 6.62 -1.90
N LEU A 47 -7.68 7.37 -1.82
CA LEU A 47 -8.89 7.10 -2.59
C LEU A 47 -8.67 7.32 -4.09
N ALA A 48 -7.99 8.40 -4.47
CA ALA A 48 -7.65 8.67 -5.87
C ALA A 48 -6.78 7.56 -6.48
N LEU A 49 -5.78 7.06 -5.74
CA LEU A 49 -4.98 5.91 -6.17
C LEU A 49 -5.83 4.64 -6.33
N ALA A 50 -6.73 4.36 -5.39
CA ALA A 50 -7.61 3.20 -5.48
C ALA A 50 -8.53 3.27 -6.70
N ILE A 51 -9.12 4.44 -6.98
CA ILE A 51 -9.95 4.66 -8.17
C ILE A 51 -9.14 4.50 -9.45
N PHE A 52 -7.93 5.09 -9.51
CA PHE A 52 -7.05 4.99 -10.67
C PHE A 52 -6.71 3.53 -11.01
N PHE A 53 -6.21 2.75 -10.05
CA PHE A 53 -5.87 1.35 -10.31
C PHE A 53 -7.10 0.49 -10.63
N THR A 54 -8.25 0.79 -10.03
CA THR A 54 -9.51 0.12 -10.39
C THR A 54 -9.88 0.39 -11.84
N GLY A 55 -9.77 1.64 -12.31
CA GLY A 55 -9.98 1.99 -13.71
C GLY A 55 -9.02 1.28 -14.66
N VAL A 56 -7.73 1.18 -14.29
CA VAL A 56 -6.73 0.45 -15.08
C VAL A 56 -7.07 -1.04 -15.19
N VAL A 57 -7.51 -1.68 -14.10
CA VAL A 57 -7.94 -3.09 -14.12
C VAL A 57 -9.17 -3.25 -15.02
N ILE A 58 -10.19 -2.41 -14.85
CA ILE A 58 -11.42 -2.47 -15.67
C ILE A 58 -11.07 -2.34 -17.15
N ASN A 59 -10.29 -1.33 -17.52
CA ASN A 59 -9.87 -1.13 -18.90
C ASN A 59 -9.06 -2.32 -19.43
N SER A 60 -8.14 -2.85 -18.61
CA SER A 60 -7.35 -4.03 -18.98
C SER A 60 -8.22 -5.28 -19.19
N VAL A 61 -9.28 -5.46 -18.41
CA VAL A 61 -10.22 -6.58 -18.55
C VAL A 61 -11.08 -6.41 -19.80
N VAL A 62 -11.63 -5.21 -20.04
CA VAL A 62 -12.45 -4.92 -21.23
C VAL A 62 -11.65 -5.23 -22.50
N VAL A 63 -10.41 -4.72 -22.61
CA VAL A 63 -9.54 -4.98 -23.77
C VAL A 63 -9.23 -6.46 -23.93
N ALA A 64 -9.04 -7.21 -22.84
CA ALA A 64 -8.78 -8.65 -22.90
C ALA A 64 -10.00 -9.45 -23.38
N VAL A 65 -11.21 -9.04 -22.99
CA VAL A 65 -12.47 -9.65 -23.43
C VAL A 65 -12.73 -9.35 -24.90
N GLU A 66 -12.57 -8.10 -25.35
CA GLU A 66 -12.76 -7.71 -26.74
C GLU A 66 -11.82 -8.45 -27.70
N ARG A 67 -10.60 -8.75 -27.26
CA ARG A 67 -9.61 -9.50 -28.06
C ARG A 67 -9.81 -11.02 -28.00
N GLY A 68 -10.74 -11.53 -27.20
CA GLY A 68 -10.95 -12.96 -26.99
C GLY A 68 -9.77 -13.65 -26.27
N GLU A 69 -8.90 -12.87 -25.61
CA GLU A 69 -7.68 -13.36 -24.96
C GLU A 69 -7.83 -13.49 -23.44
N PHE A 70 -9.07 -13.51 -22.94
CA PHE A 70 -9.35 -13.60 -21.51
C PHE A 70 -8.68 -14.82 -20.83
N GLY A 71 -8.51 -15.94 -21.54
CA GLY A 71 -7.78 -17.10 -21.03
C GLY A 71 -6.29 -16.83 -20.77
N LYS A 72 -5.66 -15.93 -21.53
CA LYS A 72 -4.25 -15.52 -21.33
C LYS A 72 -4.10 -14.52 -20.18
N TYR A 73 -5.20 -13.89 -19.76
CA TYR A 73 -5.19 -12.92 -18.67
C TYR A 73 -4.62 -13.49 -17.37
N PHE A 74 -4.88 -14.78 -17.11
CA PHE A 74 -4.38 -15.50 -15.93
C PHE A 74 -2.92 -15.95 -16.05
N ILE A 75 -2.35 -15.96 -17.24
CA ILE A 75 -0.97 -16.45 -17.48
C ILE A 75 0.03 -15.29 -17.41
N TYR A 76 -0.35 -14.11 -17.88
CA TYR A 76 0.54 -12.97 -17.87
C TYR A 76 0.69 -12.37 -16.46
N LEU A 77 1.91 -12.42 -15.94
CA LEU A 77 2.29 -11.82 -14.65
C LEU A 77 1.95 -10.32 -14.57
N THR A 78 1.91 -9.61 -15.71
CA THR A 78 1.55 -8.19 -15.77
C THR A 78 0.11 -7.94 -15.29
N HIS A 79 -0.85 -8.77 -15.67
CA HIS A 79 -2.23 -8.63 -15.21
C HIS A 79 -2.35 -8.92 -13.71
N TRP A 80 -1.60 -9.92 -13.21
CA TRP A 80 -1.47 -10.18 -11.78
C TRP A 80 -0.85 -9.00 -11.02
N GLY A 81 0.19 -8.36 -11.57
CA GLY A 81 0.80 -7.17 -10.98
C GLY A 81 -0.19 -6.02 -10.86
N ILE A 82 -0.96 -5.75 -11.92
CA ILE A 82 -1.98 -4.70 -11.91
C ILE A 82 -3.10 -5.02 -10.91
N LEU A 83 -3.56 -6.28 -10.85
CA LEU A 83 -4.55 -6.73 -9.86
C LEU A 83 -4.05 -6.57 -8.42
N LEU A 84 -2.79 -6.93 -8.15
CA LEU A 84 -2.17 -6.75 -6.83
C LEU A 84 -2.06 -5.26 -6.47
N CYS A 85 -1.72 -4.39 -7.42
CA CYS A 85 -1.71 -2.95 -7.21
C CYS A 85 -3.10 -2.40 -6.88
N MET A 86 -4.15 -2.88 -7.55
CA MET A 86 -5.54 -2.52 -7.21
C MET A 86 -5.90 -2.98 -5.80
N VAL A 87 -5.66 -4.24 -5.46
CA VAL A 87 -6.00 -4.81 -4.15
C VAL A 87 -5.28 -4.08 -3.01
N THR A 88 -3.98 -3.83 -3.17
CA THR A 88 -3.18 -3.12 -2.16
C THR A 88 -3.62 -1.67 -2.00
N SER A 89 -3.94 -0.97 -3.10
CA SER A 89 -4.45 0.40 -3.07
C SER A 89 -5.82 0.51 -2.40
N ILE A 90 -6.73 -0.42 -2.71
CA ILE A 90 -8.06 -0.49 -2.07
C ILE A 90 -7.93 -0.79 -0.57
N LYS A 91 -7.11 -1.79 -0.19
CA LYS A 91 -6.87 -2.10 1.22
C LYS A 91 -6.29 -0.90 1.97
N GLY A 92 -5.34 -0.19 1.36
CA GLY A 92 -4.78 1.04 1.93
C GLY A 92 -5.84 2.14 2.11
N ALA A 93 -6.73 2.34 1.14
CA ALA A 93 -7.82 3.32 1.24
C ALA A 93 -8.83 2.95 2.34
N ILE A 94 -9.23 1.68 2.45
CA ILE A 94 -10.15 1.19 3.48
C ILE A 94 -9.54 1.38 4.88
N LEU A 95 -8.26 1.01 5.06
CA LEU A 95 -7.57 1.17 6.34
C LEU A 95 -7.56 2.63 6.80
N VAL A 96 -7.24 3.55 5.89
CA VAL A 96 -7.22 5.00 6.16
C VAL A 96 -8.62 5.55 6.41
N MET A 97 -9.64 5.04 5.71
CA MET A 97 -11.03 5.43 5.92
C MET A 97 -11.53 4.99 7.31
N ILE A 98 -11.29 3.73 7.70
CA ILE A 98 -11.63 3.21 9.03
C ILE A 98 -10.96 4.07 10.10
N TRP A 99 -9.66 4.33 9.98
CA TRP A 99 -8.92 5.11 10.96
C TRP A 99 -9.39 6.58 11.04
N TYR A 100 -9.77 7.19 9.91
CA TYR A 100 -10.32 8.54 9.89
C TYR A 100 -11.66 8.64 10.64
N PHE A 101 -12.52 7.63 10.51
CA PHE A 101 -13.84 7.58 11.13
C PHE A 101 -13.86 7.03 12.56
N HIS A 102 -12.85 6.28 13.00
CA HIS A 102 -12.78 5.81 14.39
C HIS A 102 -12.52 6.98 15.37
N PRO A 103 -13.46 7.25 16.30
CA PRO A 103 -13.39 8.41 17.19
C PRO A 103 -12.40 8.24 18.36
N GLU A 104 -11.99 7.02 18.71
CA GLU A 104 -11.03 6.77 19.80
C GLU A 104 -9.60 7.27 19.50
N TYR A 105 -9.27 7.52 18.24
CA TYR A 105 -7.98 8.05 17.81
C TYR A 105 -8.02 9.55 17.48
N ALA A 106 -9.06 10.26 17.94
CA ALA A 106 -9.24 11.71 17.75
C ALA A 106 -8.35 12.53 18.71
#